data_AF-A0A6N7PLZ1-F1
#
_entry.id   AF-A0A6N7PLZ1-F1
#
_cell.length_a   1.000
_cell.length_b   1.000
_cell.length_c   1.000
_cell.angle_alpha   90.00
_cell.angle_beta   90.00
_cell.angle_gamma   90.00
#
_symmetry.space_group_name_H-M   'P 1'
#
loop_
_entity.id
_entity.type
_entity.pdbx_description
1 polymer ?
#
loop_
_entity_poly.entity_id
_entity_poly.type
_entity_poly.pdbx_seq_one_letter_code
_entity_poly.pdbx_strand_id
1 'polypeptide(L)'
;MRTLFSCGLLGSATMALVPLGCSSARIRYPEQDDDRPRVPAATAERLRACVDELGGELERGEYTFDATVKVDEEGRVVDVKGKGVPHPELAICMRIALRGMTVPEELLRLRTLRVSETSAPANGQTAAEGGLVGHPGALVAVVIVLAELVIEAAPVAIAITAAVEVTGEIAEAVQKKPRWQTLCDRALTECLNSPRQSDWGDVPNSSRCVWCRKLCNEKGWPEQVPVHDGKFVPCRYKTN
;
A
#
# COMPACT_ATOMS: atom_id res chain seq x y z
N MET A 1 57.97 54.70 21.95
CA MET A 1 56.70 54.49 21.23
C MET A 1 56.70 53.10 20.61
N ARG A 2 55.91 52.17 21.15
CA ARG A 2 55.49 50.94 20.46
C ARG A 2 54.11 50.54 21.01
N THR A 3 53.11 50.85 20.21
CA THR A 3 51.70 50.53 20.37
C THR A 3 51.49 49.04 20.10
N LEU A 4 50.81 48.31 20.99
CA LEU A 4 50.25 47.00 20.66
C LEU A 4 48.74 47.04 20.86
N PHE A 5 48.06 46.91 19.72
CA PHE A 5 46.62 46.88 19.54
C PHE A 5 46.08 45.46 19.82
N SER A 6 44.93 45.45 20.50
CA SER A 6 43.86 44.43 20.59
C SER A 6 43.80 43.34 19.52
N CYS A 7 43.37 42.12 19.90
CA CYS A 7 42.25 41.46 19.22
C CYS A 7 41.60 40.34 20.07
N GLY A 8 40.29 40.45 20.26
CA GLY A 8 39.47 39.55 21.06
C GLY A 8 39.15 38.21 20.39
N LEU A 9 38.87 37.21 21.23
CA LEU A 9 38.37 35.90 20.85
C LEU A 9 36.84 35.96 20.73
N LEU A 10 36.33 36.04 19.50
CA LEU A 10 34.93 35.69 19.19
C LEU A 10 34.92 34.22 18.74
N GLY A 11 34.53 33.31 19.64
CA GLY A 11 34.32 31.90 19.32
C GLY A 11 32.98 31.73 18.60
N SER A 12 33.03 31.45 17.30
CA SER A 12 31.88 31.05 16.49
C SER A 12 31.57 29.57 16.72
N ALA A 13 30.48 29.29 17.44
CA ALA A 13 29.88 27.96 17.47
C ALA A 13 29.18 27.70 16.13
N THR A 14 29.88 27.06 15.19
CA THR A 14 29.23 26.49 14.00
C THR A 14 28.50 25.23 14.41
N MET A 15 27.19 25.33 14.65
CA MET A 15 26.30 24.18 14.59
C MET A 15 26.38 23.60 13.18
N ALA A 16 27.05 22.46 13.05
CA ALA A 16 27.04 21.67 11.83
C ALA A 16 25.62 21.13 11.61
N LEU A 17 24.83 21.84 10.80
CA LEU A 17 23.69 21.24 10.12
C LEU A 17 24.26 20.18 9.17
N VAL A 18 24.23 18.92 9.61
CA VAL A 18 24.53 17.77 8.74
C VAL A 18 23.50 17.81 7.61
N PRO A 19 23.90 17.95 6.33
CA PRO A 19 22.95 17.92 5.24
C PRO A 19 22.32 16.53 5.22
N LEU A 20 20.98 16.50 5.31
CA LEU A 20 20.18 15.32 5.03
C LEU A 20 20.64 14.76 3.69
N GLY A 21 21.07 13.49 3.70
CA GLY A 21 21.80 12.85 2.61
C GLY A 21 21.12 13.03 1.26
N CYS A 22 21.94 13.18 0.21
CA CYS A 22 21.49 13.19 -1.18
C CYS A 22 20.71 11.90 -1.46
N SER A 23 19.39 11.98 -1.47
CA SER A 23 18.55 10.86 -1.91
C SER A 23 18.84 10.56 -3.38
N SER A 24 18.98 9.28 -3.70
CA SER A 24 19.25 8.81 -5.06
C SER A 24 17.97 8.64 -5.87
N ALA A 25 16.83 8.45 -5.18
CA ALA A 25 15.52 8.32 -5.78
C ALA A 25 14.86 9.68 -6.06
N ARG A 26 14.22 9.82 -7.22
CA ARG A 26 13.49 11.02 -7.66
C ARG A 26 12.05 10.69 -8.02
N ILE A 27 11.12 11.54 -7.57
CA ILE A 27 9.70 11.47 -7.93
C ILE A 27 9.52 12.21 -9.26
N ARG A 28 8.86 11.56 -10.21
CA ARG A 28 8.41 12.12 -11.48
C ARG A 28 6.92 11.85 -11.66
N TYR A 29 6.18 12.87 -12.06
CA TYR A 29 4.79 12.71 -12.52
C TYR A 29 4.81 12.75 -14.06
N PRO A 30 4.19 11.80 -14.75
CA PRO A 30 4.04 11.89 -16.21
C PRO A 30 3.30 13.19 -16.57
N GLU A 31 3.80 13.93 -17.57
CA GLU A 31 3.26 15.24 -17.98
C GLU A 31 1.95 15.16 -18.79
N GLN A 32 1.25 14.02 -18.75
CA GLN A 32 -0.07 13.97 -19.35
C GLN A 32 -1.00 14.90 -18.57
N ASP A 33 -1.86 15.62 -19.31
CA ASP A 33 -2.97 16.41 -18.79
C ASP A 33 -3.95 15.48 -18.07
N ASP A 34 -3.54 15.06 -16.88
CA ASP A 34 -4.15 14.00 -16.11
C ASP A 34 -5.00 14.67 -15.04
N ASP A 35 -6.28 14.82 -15.35
CA ASP A 35 -7.31 15.32 -14.43
C ASP A 35 -7.51 14.40 -13.20
N ARG A 36 -6.84 13.23 -13.17
CA ARG A 36 -6.89 12.33 -12.02
C ARG A 36 -6.18 12.96 -10.81
N PRO A 37 -6.71 12.72 -9.60
CA PRO A 37 -6.09 13.21 -8.39
C PRO A 37 -4.75 12.54 -8.13
N ARG A 38 -3.77 13.32 -7.70
CA ARG A 38 -2.43 12.82 -7.36
C ARG A 38 -2.43 12.11 -6.01
N VAL A 39 -1.51 11.17 -5.86
CA VAL A 39 -1.14 10.62 -4.55
C VAL A 39 -0.70 11.77 -3.63
N PRO A 40 -1.18 11.84 -2.37
CA PRO A 40 -0.75 12.88 -1.43
C PRO A 40 0.78 12.91 -1.30
N ALA A 41 1.36 14.12 -1.26
CA ALA A 41 2.82 14.31 -1.27
C ALA A 41 3.54 13.53 -0.16
N ALA A 42 2.98 13.50 1.05
CA ALA A 42 3.54 12.72 2.16
C ALA A 42 3.58 11.21 1.86
N THR A 43 2.58 10.68 1.15
CA THR A 43 2.56 9.28 0.72
C THR A 43 3.56 9.05 -0.42
N ALA A 44 3.65 9.97 -1.38
CA ALA A 44 4.62 9.91 -2.47
C ALA A 44 6.07 9.90 -1.94
N GLU A 45 6.38 10.71 -0.92
CA GLU A 45 7.69 10.73 -0.26
C GLU A 45 8.00 9.43 0.49
N ARG A 46 7.02 8.82 1.14
CA ARG A 46 7.20 7.50 1.77
C ARG A 46 7.43 6.40 0.75
N LEU A 47 6.72 6.46 -0.39
CA LEU A 47 6.95 5.54 -1.52
C LEU A 47 8.36 5.74 -2.09
N ARG A 48 8.81 6.99 -2.26
CA ARG A 48 10.17 7.31 -2.68
C ARG A 48 11.20 6.72 -1.72
N ALA A 49 11.00 6.87 -0.41
CA ALA A 49 11.90 6.30 0.59
C ALA A 49 12.01 4.78 0.47
N CYS A 50 10.91 4.06 0.24
CA CYS A 50 10.95 2.61 -0.01
C CYS A 50 11.82 2.24 -1.22
N VAL A 51 11.71 3.00 -2.32
CA VAL A 51 12.51 2.76 -3.53
C VAL A 51 13.97 3.16 -3.34
N ASP A 52 14.24 4.24 -2.62
CA ASP A 52 15.61 4.68 -2.30
C ASP A 52 16.34 3.64 -1.44
N GLU A 53 15.62 2.99 -0.52
CA GLU A 53 16.18 1.99 0.39
C GLU A 53 16.33 0.60 -0.25
N LEU A 54 15.30 0.12 -0.96
CA LEU A 54 15.21 -1.27 -1.44
C LEU A 54 15.28 -1.40 -2.97
N GLY A 55 15.25 -0.29 -3.72
CA GLY A 55 15.27 -0.31 -5.19
C GLY A 55 16.62 -0.74 -5.76
N GLY A 56 17.71 -0.57 -5.02
CA GLY A 56 19.06 -1.01 -5.42
C GLY A 56 19.22 -2.54 -5.47
N GLU A 57 18.28 -3.29 -4.89
CA GLU A 57 18.27 -4.76 -4.89
C GLU A 57 17.55 -5.34 -6.12
N LEU A 58 16.89 -4.48 -6.91
CA LEU A 58 16.28 -4.87 -8.17
C LEU A 58 17.32 -4.92 -9.29
N GLU A 59 17.08 -5.80 -10.26
CA GLU A 59 17.81 -5.74 -11.53
C GLU A 59 17.52 -4.41 -12.25
N ARG A 60 18.44 -3.97 -13.10
CA ARG A 60 18.23 -2.79 -13.94
C ARG A 60 16.95 -2.97 -14.78
N GLY A 61 16.05 -2.02 -14.71
CA GLY A 61 14.84 -2.06 -15.53
C GLY A 61 13.73 -1.14 -15.03
N GLU A 62 12.59 -1.27 -15.70
CA GLU A 62 11.35 -0.59 -15.37
C GLU A 62 10.37 -1.60 -14.75
N TYR A 63 9.77 -1.23 -13.62
CA TYR A 63 8.81 -2.04 -12.91
C TYR A 63 7.51 -1.28 -12.72
N THR A 64 6.41 -2.01 -12.57
CA THR A 64 5.12 -1.44 -12.20
C THR A 64 4.71 -1.89 -10.82
N PHE A 65 4.03 -1.02 -10.10
CA PHE A 65 3.34 -1.33 -8.85
C PHE A 65 1.88 -0.89 -8.96
N ASP A 66 1.01 -1.86 -9.24
CA ASP A 66 -0.44 -1.64 -9.30
C ASP A 66 -1.02 -1.85 -7.91
N ALA A 67 -1.62 -0.80 -7.34
CA ALA A 67 -2.19 -0.82 -6.01
C ALA A 67 -3.70 -0.54 -6.03
N THR A 68 -4.43 -1.27 -5.20
CA THR A 68 -5.83 -1.00 -4.85
C THR A 68 -5.88 -0.69 -3.36
N VAL A 69 -6.29 0.53 -3.03
CA VAL A 69 -6.40 1.07 -1.67
C VAL A 69 -7.87 1.16 -1.32
N LYS A 70 -8.29 0.48 -0.27
CA LYS A 70 -9.65 0.59 0.26
C LYS A 70 -9.67 1.62 1.37
N VAL A 71 -10.64 2.51 1.35
CA VAL A 71 -10.83 3.52 2.39
C VAL A 71 -12.21 3.44 3.03
N ASP A 72 -12.25 3.75 4.33
CA ASP A 72 -13.49 3.95 5.07
C ASP A 72 -14.14 5.30 4.73
N GLU A 73 -15.29 5.59 5.35
CA GLU A 73 -16.03 6.83 5.13
C GLU A 73 -15.28 8.07 5.60
N GLU A 74 -14.34 7.91 6.53
CA GLU A 74 -13.47 8.98 7.02
C GLU A 74 -12.21 9.16 6.14
N GLY A 75 -12.08 8.41 5.05
CA GLY A 75 -10.93 8.48 4.14
C GLY A 75 -9.66 7.84 4.69
N ARG A 76 -9.76 7.00 5.73
CA ARG A 76 -8.64 6.22 6.27
C ARG A 76 -8.53 4.91 5.52
N VAL A 77 -7.30 4.48 5.30
CA VAL A 77 -7.01 3.25 4.57
C VAL A 77 -7.24 2.03 5.44
N VAL A 78 -8.14 1.14 5.01
CA VAL A 78 -8.49 -0.11 5.71
C VAL A 78 -7.83 -1.34 5.09
N ASP A 79 -7.50 -1.32 3.80
CA ASP A 79 -6.80 -2.40 3.12
C ASP A 79 -5.98 -1.85 1.94
N VAL A 80 -4.86 -2.52 1.64
CA VAL A 80 -4.05 -2.24 0.45
C VAL A 80 -3.62 -3.56 -0.18
N LYS A 81 -4.00 -3.73 -1.43
CA LYS A 81 -3.48 -4.78 -2.30
C LYS A 81 -2.48 -4.16 -3.28
N GLY A 82 -1.38 -4.85 -3.53
CA GLY A 82 -0.35 -4.41 -4.45
C GLY A 82 0.23 -5.59 -5.22
N LYS A 83 0.58 -5.38 -6.49
CA LYS A 83 1.23 -6.37 -7.37
C LYS A 83 2.22 -5.67 -8.32
N GLY A 84 3.10 -6.45 -8.95
CA GLY A 84 3.94 -6.00 -10.08
C GLY A 84 5.44 -5.93 -9.77
N VAL A 85 5.83 -5.49 -8.56
CA VAL A 85 7.23 -5.44 -8.15
C VAL A 85 7.71 -6.83 -7.70
N PRO A 86 8.84 -7.35 -8.24
CA PRO A 86 9.31 -8.71 -7.92
C PRO A 86 9.96 -8.82 -6.54
N HIS A 87 10.42 -7.69 -5.96
CA HIS A 87 11.07 -7.67 -4.66
C HIS A 87 10.03 -7.65 -3.51
N PRO A 88 9.97 -8.69 -2.65
CA PRO A 88 8.91 -8.84 -1.66
C PRO A 88 8.95 -7.76 -0.57
N GLU A 89 10.13 -7.36 -0.12
CA GLU A 89 10.27 -6.34 0.93
C GLU A 89 9.90 -4.95 0.42
N LEU A 90 10.26 -4.64 -0.83
CA LEU A 90 9.86 -3.40 -1.49
C LEU A 90 8.33 -3.34 -1.66
N ALA A 91 7.71 -4.44 -2.08
CA ALA A 91 6.26 -4.54 -2.17
C ALA A 91 5.57 -4.45 -0.80
N ILE A 92 6.20 -4.89 0.29
CA ILE A 92 5.71 -4.68 1.67
C ILE A 92 5.82 -3.20 2.03
N CYS A 93 6.99 -2.58 1.85
CA CYS A 93 7.25 -1.19 2.18
C CYS A 93 6.26 -0.26 1.46
N MET A 94 6.05 -0.45 0.15
CA MET A 94 5.11 0.34 -0.64
C MET A 94 3.67 0.22 -0.14
N ARG A 95 3.23 -0.97 0.28
CA ARG A 95 1.90 -1.15 0.89
C ARG A 95 1.78 -0.44 2.23
N ILE A 96 2.84 -0.44 3.05
CA ILE A 96 2.87 0.29 4.32
C ILE A 96 2.78 1.80 4.07
N ALA A 97 3.54 2.31 3.09
CA ALA A 97 3.49 3.71 2.69
C ALA A 97 2.06 4.13 2.29
N LEU A 98 1.38 3.29 1.48
CA LEU A 98 -0.01 3.52 1.08
C LEU A 98 -1.01 3.36 2.22
N ARG A 99 -0.78 2.50 3.21
CA ARG A 99 -1.64 2.40 4.42
C ARG A 99 -1.58 3.65 5.28
N GLY A 100 -0.45 4.35 5.29
CA GLY A 100 -0.30 5.65 5.97
C GLY A 100 -0.89 6.83 5.19
N MET A 101 -1.57 6.57 4.07
CA MET A 101 -2.23 7.60 3.28
C MET A 101 -3.53 8.04 3.95
N THR A 102 -3.80 9.34 3.92
CA THR A 102 -5.10 9.92 4.25
C THR A 102 -5.69 10.49 2.96
N VAL A 103 -6.86 10.02 2.57
CA VAL A 103 -7.52 10.50 1.35
C VAL A 103 -8.17 11.85 1.63
N PRO A 104 -7.88 12.90 0.84
CA PRO A 104 -8.48 14.22 1.03
C PRO A 104 -10.01 14.17 0.96
N GLU A 105 -10.68 14.98 1.78
CA GLU A 105 -12.15 15.07 1.81
C GLU A 105 -12.75 15.42 0.45
N GLU A 106 -12.04 16.18 -0.38
CA GLU A 106 -12.47 16.55 -1.73
C GLU A 106 -12.73 15.31 -2.61
N LEU A 107 -11.91 14.26 -2.46
CA LEU A 107 -12.10 13.00 -3.19
C LEU A 107 -13.26 12.19 -2.63
N LEU A 108 -13.50 12.28 -1.32
CA LEU A 108 -14.68 11.70 -0.69
C LEU A 108 -15.97 12.40 -1.15
N ARG A 109 -15.94 13.71 -1.39
CA ARG A 109 -17.10 14.48 -1.90
C ARG A 109 -17.46 14.15 -3.35
N LEU A 110 -16.51 13.66 -4.16
CA LEU A 110 -16.82 13.15 -5.51
C LEU A 110 -17.79 11.96 -5.47
N ARG A 111 -17.83 11.19 -4.37
CA ARG A 111 -18.87 10.17 -4.13
C ARG A 111 -20.24 10.82 -4.04
N THR A 112 -20.37 11.90 -3.29
CA THR A 112 -21.65 12.59 -3.06
C THR A 112 -22.24 13.11 -4.36
N LEU A 113 -21.40 13.65 -5.25
CA LEU A 113 -21.83 14.18 -6.55
C LEU A 113 -22.30 13.06 -7.50
N ARG A 114 -21.53 11.97 -7.64
CA ARG A 114 -21.90 10.86 -8.54
C ARG A 114 -23.10 10.04 -8.04
N VAL A 115 -23.29 9.93 -6.73
CA VAL A 115 -24.47 9.26 -6.14
C VAL A 115 -25.72 10.12 -6.28
N SER A 116 -25.57 11.46 -6.26
CA SER A 116 -26.71 12.39 -6.40
C SER A 116 -27.32 12.40 -7.81
N GLU A 117 -26.52 12.20 -8.86
CA GLU A 117 -27.03 12.13 -10.25
C GLU A 117 -27.89 10.90 -10.53
N THR A 118 -27.73 9.82 -9.76
CA THR A 118 -28.57 8.61 -9.90
C THR A 118 -29.95 8.78 -9.23
N SER A 119 -30.14 9.84 -8.45
CA SER A 119 -31.37 10.11 -7.69
C SER A 119 -32.23 11.22 -8.31
N ALA A 120 -32.31 11.28 -9.64
CA ALA A 120 -33.32 12.12 -10.30
C ALA A 120 -34.69 11.41 -10.26
N PRO A 121 -35.77 12.04 -9.75
CA PRO A 121 -37.09 11.44 -9.76
C PRO A 121 -37.62 11.39 -11.20
N ALA A 122 -37.62 10.20 -11.80
CA ALA A 122 -38.24 9.98 -13.11
C ALA A 122 -39.76 10.08 -12.99
N ASN A 123 -40.30 11.26 -13.30
CA ASN A 123 -41.71 11.46 -13.56
C ASN A 123 -42.08 10.82 -14.90
N GLY A 124 -42.86 9.73 -14.84
CA GLY A 124 -43.86 9.32 -15.83
C GLY A 124 -43.42 8.90 -17.23
N GLN A 125 -43.42 7.59 -17.52
CA GLN A 125 -44.22 6.95 -18.61
C GLN A 125 -43.96 5.42 -18.69
N THR A 126 -45.07 4.70 -18.81
CA THR A 126 -45.33 3.24 -18.95
C THR A 126 -44.68 2.62 -20.21
N ALA A 127 -44.35 1.32 -20.36
CA ALA A 127 -44.97 0.09 -19.86
C ALA A 127 -44.01 -1.14 -19.92
N ALA A 128 -44.17 -2.03 -18.91
CA ALA A 128 -43.94 -3.50 -18.83
C ALA A 128 -42.63 -4.08 -19.43
N GLU A 129 -41.79 -4.84 -18.71
CA GLU A 129 -42.14 -6.02 -17.90
C GLU A 129 -41.14 -6.25 -16.73
N GLY A 130 -41.71 -6.51 -15.55
CA GLY A 130 -41.24 -7.51 -14.57
C GLY A 130 -39.83 -7.44 -13.98
N GLY A 131 -39.69 -6.79 -12.82
CA GLY A 131 -38.84 -7.37 -11.76
C GLY A 131 -37.63 -6.58 -11.25
N LEU A 132 -37.68 -5.24 -11.15
CA LEU A 132 -36.72 -4.48 -10.32
C LEU A 132 -37.47 -3.44 -9.48
N VAL A 133 -38.34 -3.93 -8.61
CA VAL A 133 -38.85 -3.14 -7.49
C VAL A 133 -37.70 -2.92 -6.52
N GLY A 134 -37.23 -1.68 -6.46
CA GLY A 134 -36.45 -1.05 -5.40
C GLY A 134 -35.56 -1.96 -4.53
N HIS A 135 -34.26 -1.97 -4.82
CA HIS A 135 -33.26 -2.21 -3.80
C HIS A 135 -32.61 -0.87 -3.41
N PRO A 136 -33.05 -0.20 -2.33
CA PRO A 136 -32.38 1.02 -1.84
C PRO A 136 -30.97 0.76 -1.26
N GLY A 137 -30.38 -0.41 -1.52
CA GLY A 137 -29.09 -0.85 -1.00
C GLY A 137 -28.06 -1.18 -2.09
N ALA A 138 -28.17 -0.62 -3.29
CA ALA A 138 -27.10 -0.74 -4.28
C ALA A 138 -25.85 -0.01 -3.74
N LEU A 139 -24.94 -0.79 -3.14
CA LEU A 139 -23.63 -0.35 -2.69
C LEU A 139 -22.85 0.17 -3.91
N VAL A 140 -22.88 1.48 -4.14
CA VAL A 140 -22.05 2.12 -5.17
C VAL A 140 -20.64 2.22 -4.60
N ALA A 141 -19.80 1.23 -4.92
CA ALA A 141 -18.36 1.34 -4.70
C ALA A 141 -17.80 2.37 -5.68
N VAL A 142 -17.30 3.50 -5.16
CA VAL A 142 -16.67 4.52 -5.99
C VAL A 142 -15.19 4.19 -6.09
N VAL A 143 -14.73 3.88 -7.30
CA VAL A 143 -13.31 3.67 -7.60
C VAL A 143 -12.74 4.95 -8.21
N ILE A 144 -11.73 5.51 -7.56
CA ILE A 144 -11.01 6.70 -8.01
C ILE A 144 -9.60 6.27 -8.39
N VAL A 145 -9.28 6.30 -9.67
CA VAL A 145 -7.91 6.05 -10.15
C VAL A 145 -7.09 7.31 -9.91
N LEU A 146 -5.96 7.18 -9.21
CA LEU A 146 -5.02 8.27 -8.98
C LEU A 146 -4.11 8.45 -10.19
N ALA A 147 -3.58 9.66 -10.35
CA ALA A 147 -2.54 9.95 -11.33
C ALA A 147 -1.32 9.08 -11.06
N GLU A 148 -0.69 8.63 -12.14
CA GLU A 148 0.49 7.78 -12.08
C GLU A 148 1.67 8.53 -11.43
N LEU A 149 2.44 7.82 -10.62
CA LEU A 149 3.65 8.32 -9.97
C LEU A 149 4.82 7.43 -10.39
N VAL A 150 5.87 8.02 -10.94
CA VAL A 150 7.11 7.30 -11.27
C VAL A 150 8.19 7.67 -10.26
N ILE A 151 8.89 6.67 -9.73
CA ILE A 151 10.05 6.88 -8.87
C ILE A 151 11.28 6.30 -9.58
N GLU A 152 12.24 7.18 -9.87
CA GLU A 152 13.50 6.85 -10.54
C GLU A 152 14.61 6.73 -9.50
N ALA A 153 15.19 5.54 -9.32
CA ALA A 153 16.38 5.29 -8.51
C ALA A 153 17.37 4.50 -9.36
N ALA A 154 18.27 5.22 -10.07
CA ALA A 154 19.12 4.60 -11.10
C ALA A 154 19.89 3.39 -10.55
N PRO A 155 19.81 2.21 -11.21
CA PRO A 155 19.38 1.99 -12.59
C PRO A 155 17.91 1.52 -12.75
N VAL A 156 17.05 1.78 -11.77
CA VAL A 156 15.68 1.27 -11.68
C VAL A 156 14.67 2.42 -11.77
N ALA A 157 13.55 2.19 -12.46
CA ALA A 157 12.39 3.06 -12.41
C ALA A 157 11.15 2.25 -12.03
N ILE A 158 10.31 2.81 -11.16
CA ILE A 158 9.08 2.15 -10.71
C ILE A 158 7.89 3.08 -10.97
N ALA A 159 7.03 2.66 -11.89
CA ALA A 159 5.74 3.27 -12.16
C ALA A 159 4.69 2.75 -11.16
N ILE A 160 4.03 3.66 -10.45
CA ILE A 160 3.05 3.35 -9.42
C ILE A 160 1.68 3.83 -9.90
N THR A 161 0.77 2.89 -10.07
CA THR A 161 -0.64 3.15 -10.37
C THR A 161 -1.47 2.76 -9.16
N ALA A 162 -2.15 3.72 -8.54
CA ALA A 162 -2.99 3.47 -7.37
C ALA A 162 -4.46 3.80 -7.66
N ALA A 163 -5.37 2.93 -7.23
CA ALA A 163 -6.80 3.16 -7.25
C ALA A 163 -7.36 3.16 -5.83
N VAL A 164 -8.18 4.14 -5.49
CA VAL A 164 -8.86 4.27 -4.20
C VAL A 164 -10.30 3.78 -4.35
N GLU A 165 -10.67 2.75 -3.60
CA GLU A 165 -12.05 2.27 -3.47
C GLU A 165 -12.66 2.83 -2.19
N VAL A 166 -13.65 3.72 -2.33
CA VAL A 166 -14.41 4.26 -1.20
C VAL A 166 -15.65 3.38 -1.00
N THR A 167 -15.72 2.69 0.13
CA THR A 167 -16.92 1.92 0.50
C THR A 167 -17.79 2.73 1.44
N GLY A 168 -19.06 2.92 1.08
CA GLY A 168 -20.06 3.52 1.97
C GLY A 168 -20.41 2.65 3.16
N GLU A 169 -21.00 3.25 4.19
CA GLU A 169 -21.43 2.68 5.47
C GLU A 169 -22.35 1.47 5.26
N ILE A 170 -21.71 0.33 4.99
CA ILE A 170 -21.92 -0.96 5.61
C ILE A 170 -20.50 -1.52 5.73
N ALA A 171 -19.89 -1.38 6.91
CA ALA A 171 -18.87 -2.33 7.30
C ALA A 171 -19.46 -3.74 7.06
N GLU A 172 -18.84 -4.49 6.15
CA GLU A 172 -19.32 -5.75 5.51
C GLU A 172 -19.87 -5.66 4.07
N ALA A 173 -19.14 -4.99 3.18
CA ALA A 173 -18.99 -5.47 1.79
C ALA A 173 -17.52 -5.72 1.41
N VAL A 174 -16.76 -6.23 2.39
CA VAL A 174 -15.73 -7.21 2.06
C VAL A 174 -16.49 -8.34 1.36
N GLN A 175 -16.20 -8.68 0.10
CA GLN A 175 -16.53 -10.02 -0.40
C GLN A 175 -16.13 -10.95 0.73
N LYS A 176 -17.08 -11.52 1.50
CA LYS A 176 -16.79 -12.16 2.79
C LYS A 176 -15.72 -13.19 2.52
N LYS A 177 -14.46 -12.82 2.75
CA LYS A 177 -13.35 -13.75 2.69
C LYS A 177 -13.78 -14.78 3.70
N PRO A 178 -13.99 -16.04 3.28
CA PRO A 178 -14.52 -17.03 4.19
C PRO A 178 -13.63 -17.01 5.43
N ARG A 179 -14.22 -17.05 6.64
CA ARG A 179 -13.55 -16.66 7.91
C ARG A 179 -12.12 -17.23 8.05
N TRP A 180 -11.90 -18.41 7.50
CA TRP A 180 -10.60 -19.05 7.41
C TRP A 180 -9.52 -18.22 6.69
N GLN A 181 -9.81 -17.55 5.59
CA GLN A 181 -8.84 -16.69 4.89
C GLN A 181 -8.37 -15.52 5.76
N THR A 182 -9.27 -14.94 6.55
CA THR A 182 -8.95 -13.87 7.49
C THR A 182 -8.07 -14.38 8.64
N LEU A 183 -8.36 -15.58 9.16
CA LEU A 183 -7.51 -16.25 10.14
C LEU A 183 -6.12 -16.55 9.56
N CYS A 184 -6.07 -17.02 8.32
CA CYS A 184 -4.83 -17.25 7.59
C CYS A 184 -4.07 -15.95 7.31
N ASP A 185 -4.75 -14.81 7.10
CA ASP A 185 -4.12 -13.52 6.77
C ASP A 185 -3.47 -12.94 8.03
N ARG A 186 -4.17 -13.06 9.16
CA ARG A 186 -3.65 -12.72 10.49
C ARG A 186 -2.43 -13.57 10.85
N ALA A 187 -2.54 -14.89 10.73
CA ALA A 187 -1.44 -15.79 11.07
C ALA A 187 -0.23 -15.64 10.13
N LEU A 188 -0.45 -15.29 8.85
CA LEU A 188 0.64 -14.91 7.96
C LEU A 188 1.36 -13.66 8.46
N THR A 189 0.61 -12.63 8.84
CA THR A 189 1.18 -11.38 9.36
C THR A 189 1.99 -11.64 10.63
N GLU A 190 1.47 -12.43 11.56
CA GLU A 190 2.20 -12.87 12.77
C GLU A 190 3.47 -13.66 12.42
N CYS A 191 3.41 -14.55 11.43
CA CYS A 191 4.57 -15.32 10.99
C CYS A 191 5.65 -14.42 10.38
N LEU A 192 5.26 -13.47 9.52
CA LEU A 192 6.18 -12.50 8.92
C LEU A 192 6.85 -11.64 9.99
N ASN A 193 6.11 -11.25 11.04
CA ASN A 193 6.67 -10.50 12.16
C ASN A 193 7.52 -11.35 13.14
N SER A 194 7.74 -12.64 12.85
CA SER A 194 8.54 -13.54 13.68
C SER A 194 9.90 -13.85 13.03
N PRO A 195 10.88 -14.39 13.78
CA PRO A 195 12.16 -14.84 13.21
C PRO A 195 12.03 -15.90 12.10
N ARG A 196 10.83 -16.46 11.86
CA ARG A 196 10.61 -17.46 10.81
C ARG A 196 10.42 -16.89 9.42
N GLN A 197 10.27 -15.57 9.28
CA GLN A 197 10.22 -14.94 7.95
C GLN A 197 11.48 -15.28 7.13
N SER A 198 12.64 -15.37 7.77
CA SER A 198 13.92 -15.69 7.13
C SER A 198 14.13 -17.19 6.87
N ASP A 199 13.20 -18.04 7.30
CA ASP A 199 13.29 -19.47 7.05
C ASP A 199 12.81 -19.83 5.62
N TRP A 200 13.48 -20.79 4.99
CA TRP A 200 13.11 -21.28 3.65
C TRP A 200 11.75 -21.99 3.61
N GLY A 201 11.01 -21.74 2.52
CA GLY A 201 9.73 -22.32 2.18
C GLY A 201 9.82 -23.57 1.28
N ASP A 202 8.83 -23.76 0.40
CA ASP A 202 8.75 -24.90 -0.54
C ASP A 202 9.71 -24.81 -1.72
N VAL A 203 10.07 -23.59 -2.11
CA VAL A 203 10.93 -23.32 -3.26
C VAL A 203 12.04 -22.35 -2.87
N PRO A 204 13.16 -22.31 -3.61
CA PRO A 204 14.19 -21.29 -3.42
C PRO A 204 13.57 -19.89 -3.47
N ASN A 205 13.94 -19.03 -2.52
CA ASN A 205 13.51 -17.65 -2.36
C ASN A 205 12.03 -17.48 -1.94
N SER A 206 11.37 -18.56 -1.52
CA SER A 206 10.07 -18.50 -0.82
C SER A 206 10.30 -18.56 0.68
N SER A 207 9.55 -17.75 1.44
CA SER A 207 9.60 -17.81 2.90
C SER A 207 8.69 -18.92 3.44
N ARG A 208 9.05 -19.48 4.58
CA ARG A 208 8.24 -20.46 5.32
C ARG A 208 6.83 -19.93 5.58
N CYS A 209 6.70 -18.64 5.87
CA CYS A 209 5.40 -18.00 6.13
C CYS A 209 4.48 -18.00 4.90
N VAL A 210 5.03 -17.73 3.71
CA VAL A 210 4.27 -17.81 2.44
C VAL A 210 3.85 -19.25 2.16
N TRP A 211 4.71 -20.22 2.47
CA TRP A 211 4.36 -21.64 2.33
C TRP A 211 3.26 -22.09 3.30
N CYS A 212 3.36 -21.72 4.58
CA CYS A 212 2.31 -21.95 5.57
C CYS A 212 0.98 -21.31 5.15
N ARG A 213 1.02 -20.12 4.57
CA ARG A 213 -0.16 -19.45 4.00
C ARG A 213 -0.76 -20.23 2.83
N LYS A 214 0.07 -20.74 1.93
CA LYS A 214 -0.37 -21.52 0.75
C LYS A 214 -1.12 -22.79 1.16
N LEU A 215 -0.72 -23.41 2.27
CA LEU A 215 -1.38 -24.60 2.83
C LEU A 215 -2.51 -24.29 3.81
N CYS A 216 -2.71 -23.02 4.17
CA CYS A 216 -3.76 -22.59 5.07
C CYS A 216 -5.13 -22.70 4.38
N ASN A 217 -6.09 -23.31 5.06
CA ASN A 217 -7.43 -23.61 4.53
C ASN A 217 -8.51 -23.42 5.62
N GLU A 218 -9.71 -23.95 5.40
CA GLU A 218 -10.83 -23.91 6.35
C GLU A 218 -10.50 -24.42 7.76
N LYS A 219 -9.57 -25.37 7.87
CA LYS A 219 -9.08 -25.91 9.16
C LYS A 219 -8.11 -24.96 9.88
N GLY A 220 -7.77 -23.83 9.26
CA GLY A 220 -6.91 -22.79 9.80
C GLY A 220 -5.44 -22.96 9.46
N TRP A 221 -4.61 -22.21 10.19
CA TRP A 221 -3.17 -22.18 9.99
C TRP A 221 -2.53 -23.52 10.35
N PRO A 222 -1.75 -24.13 9.44
CA PRO A 222 -1.13 -25.43 9.69
C PRO A 222 -0.20 -25.36 10.90
N GLU A 223 -0.05 -26.48 11.60
CA GLU A 223 0.95 -26.56 12.68
C GLU A 223 2.36 -26.69 12.13
N GLN A 224 2.51 -27.47 11.06
CA GLN A 224 3.76 -27.74 10.39
C GLN A 224 3.55 -27.99 8.89
N VAL A 225 4.60 -27.76 8.11
CA VAL A 225 4.59 -27.93 6.65
C VAL A 225 5.83 -28.69 6.20
N PRO A 226 5.73 -29.51 5.14
CA PRO A 226 6.88 -30.18 4.56
C PRO A 226 7.72 -29.15 3.80
N VAL A 227 9.03 -29.15 4.01
CA VAL A 227 10.00 -28.41 3.18
C VAL A 227 10.67 -29.35 2.17
N HIS A 228 11.46 -28.78 1.25
CA HIS A 228 12.10 -29.50 0.14
C HIS A 228 12.85 -30.78 0.54
N ASP A 229 13.43 -30.83 1.74
CA ASP A 229 14.17 -31.98 2.28
C ASP A 229 13.27 -33.07 2.91
N GLY A 230 11.94 -32.98 2.75
CA GLY A 230 10.97 -33.89 3.37
C GLY A 230 10.80 -33.70 4.88
N LYS A 231 11.52 -32.75 5.49
CA LYS A 231 11.39 -32.39 6.90
C LYS A 231 10.12 -31.58 7.14
N PHE A 232 9.48 -31.78 8.29
CA PHE A 232 8.37 -30.95 8.74
C PHE A 232 8.91 -29.81 9.59
N VAL A 233 8.54 -28.57 9.25
CA VAL A 233 8.91 -27.37 9.99
C VAL A 233 7.66 -26.67 10.54
N PRO A 234 7.73 -26.09 11.74
CA PRO A 234 6.56 -25.51 12.39
C PRO A 234 6.15 -24.17 11.75
N CYS A 235 4.85 -24.00 11.59
CA CYS A 235 4.23 -22.76 11.12
C CYS A 235 3.74 -21.89 12.29
N ARG A 236 3.51 -22.45 13.49
CA ARG A 236 2.97 -21.71 14.66
C ARG A 236 4.03 -21.25 15.64
N TYR A 237 3.99 -19.95 15.96
CA TYR A 237 4.63 -19.23 17.06
C TYR A 237 4.57 -19.93 18.42
N LYS A 238 5.50 -20.78 18.90
CA LYS A 238 5.43 -21.25 20.31
C LYS A 238 6.21 -20.27 21.16
N THR A 239 5.53 -19.26 21.71
CA THR A 239 6.02 -18.54 22.89
C THR A 239 5.96 -19.52 24.06
N ASN A 240 7.12 -19.92 24.57
CA ASN A 240 7.22 -20.58 25.88
C ASN A 240 6.78 -19.64 26.99
#